data_AF-A0A0F5J638-F1
#
_entry.id   AF-A0A0F5J638-F1
#
_cell.length_a   1.000
_cell.length_b   1.000
_cell.length_c   1.000
_cell.angle_alpha   90.00
_cell.angle_beta   90.00
_cell.angle_gamma   90.00
#
_symmetry.space_group_name_H-M   'P 1'
#
loop_
_entity.id
_entity.type
_entity.pdbx_description
1 polymer ?
#
loop_
_entity_poly.entity_id
_entity_poly.type
_entity_poly.pdbx_seq_one_letter_code
_entity_poly.pdbx_strand_id
1 'polypeptide(L)'
;MTKAGTHPNTILFSLVESKIAQGQARTATVTLKNKSGGKDYSFAVIPTFKEPVVEKSNTPGKPIQNSLSNTSLTIYKVPGSTIEIKAYALGGSEIQNKTTGITVTGGNNYTADNIYTVTWDGTNTNAASFDIVNKSDPENKKTTMTVNLLSPEITASNTLITAGNNSNSNISIQSPEGIKVAVLDNNWNGGGEWFTISNTDLAKGNQNIVIKQPDNTNTIMKAVTLRLTNNIEGGAAKDITVTPGNFTAPVLSATSGNYLWAKNNVYIPKRSSATAITITKLAGGVGNITSSNPSVATVSVDGTTLTITPKTIGSSTISVLNASDTEKKATFNVTVSAANLYNGQQVWYFGDLIIAPALANNSQALTPWNKSVLDTACPSGWHIPTSTEWDRVKSTNNYTTYNNAFPEGKVGKHAVLGKLGKW
;
A
#
# COMPACT_ATOMS: atom_id res chain seq x y z
N MET A 1 89.46 -65.76 -8.22
CA MET A 1 88.27 -65.21 -8.90
C MET A 1 87.29 -64.72 -7.83
N THR A 2 87.33 -63.45 -7.46
CA THR A 2 86.35 -62.84 -6.56
C THR A 2 85.09 -62.53 -7.37
N LYS A 3 84.00 -63.27 -7.11
CA LYS A 3 82.67 -62.96 -7.67
C LYS A 3 82.29 -61.55 -7.20
N ALA A 4 82.19 -60.61 -8.14
CA ALA A 4 81.55 -59.32 -7.89
C ALA A 4 80.07 -59.61 -7.58
N GLY A 5 79.68 -59.47 -6.30
CA GLY A 5 78.29 -59.60 -5.88
C GLY A 5 77.54 -58.31 -6.16
N THR A 6 76.51 -58.38 -7.00
CA THR A 6 75.55 -57.27 -7.18
C THR A 6 74.76 -57.08 -5.89
N HIS A 7 74.86 -55.89 -5.28
CA HIS A 7 74.07 -55.53 -4.12
C HIS A 7 73.07 -54.44 -4.50
N PRO A 8 71.75 -54.69 -4.41
CA PRO A 8 70.74 -53.66 -4.64
C PRO A 8 70.82 -52.60 -3.54
N ASN A 9 70.76 -51.33 -3.94
CA ASN A 9 70.66 -50.19 -3.02
C ASN A 9 69.35 -49.45 -3.31
N THR A 10 68.65 -49.03 -2.26
CA THR A 10 67.46 -48.17 -2.38
C THR A 10 67.83 -46.78 -1.89
N ILE A 11 67.55 -45.76 -2.71
CA ILE A 11 67.75 -44.35 -2.35
C ILE A 11 66.37 -43.70 -2.32
N LEU A 12 66.02 -43.10 -1.19
CA LEU A 12 64.76 -42.39 -1.01
C LEU A 12 65.02 -40.88 -1.05
N PHE A 13 64.19 -40.17 -1.81
CA PHE A 13 64.17 -38.72 -1.82
C PHE A 13 62.87 -38.24 -1.19
N SER A 14 62.98 -37.24 -0.32
CA SER A 14 61.84 -36.51 0.24
C SER A 14 61.99 -35.03 -0.06
N LEU A 15 60.85 -34.37 -0.24
CA LEU A 15 60.80 -32.93 -0.40
C LEU A 15 61.00 -32.25 0.95
N VAL A 16 61.79 -31.18 0.98
CA VAL A 16 61.97 -30.35 2.17
C VAL A 16 60.94 -29.22 2.13
N GLU A 17 59.83 -29.40 2.84
CA GLU A 17 58.67 -28.49 2.80
C GLU A 17 59.03 -27.02 3.13
N SER A 18 59.92 -26.79 4.09
CA SER A 18 60.35 -25.43 4.46
C SER A 18 61.07 -24.69 3.33
N LYS A 19 61.71 -25.42 2.41
CA LYS A 19 62.37 -24.85 1.23
C LYS A 19 61.42 -24.68 0.05
N ILE A 20 60.42 -25.55 -0.06
CA ILE A 20 59.30 -25.38 -0.99
C ILE A 20 58.54 -24.08 -0.67
N ALA A 21 58.27 -23.83 0.61
CA ALA A 21 57.61 -22.61 1.07
C ALA A 21 58.38 -21.31 0.77
N GLN A 22 59.66 -21.43 0.37
CA GLN A 22 60.53 -20.32 -0.04
C GLN A 22 60.69 -20.21 -1.57
N GLY A 23 60.01 -21.06 -2.35
CA GLY A 23 60.17 -21.12 -3.81
C GLY A 23 61.55 -21.62 -4.27
N GLN A 24 62.26 -22.37 -3.41
CA GLN A 24 63.64 -22.80 -3.67
C GLN A 24 63.75 -24.24 -4.18
N ALA A 25 62.63 -24.95 -4.35
CA ALA A 25 62.64 -26.30 -4.91
C ALA A 25 63.02 -26.26 -6.39
N ARG A 26 64.14 -26.88 -6.75
CA ARG A 26 64.69 -26.94 -8.10
C ARG A 26 65.15 -28.34 -8.42
N THR A 27 65.32 -28.64 -9.71
CA THR A 27 65.97 -29.86 -10.16
C THR A 27 67.35 -29.99 -9.51
N ALA A 28 67.61 -31.13 -8.88
CA ALA A 28 68.89 -31.46 -8.30
C ALA A 28 69.58 -32.57 -9.10
N THR A 29 70.88 -32.45 -9.34
CA THR A 29 71.69 -33.54 -9.91
C THR A 29 72.32 -34.33 -8.78
N VAL A 30 72.03 -35.62 -8.73
CA VAL A 30 72.63 -36.55 -7.77
C VAL A 30 73.68 -37.37 -8.50
N THR A 31 74.92 -37.34 -8.00
CA THR A 31 76.03 -38.13 -8.54
C THR A 31 76.42 -39.22 -7.56
N LEU A 32 76.24 -40.46 -7.97
CA LEU A 32 76.73 -41.64 -7.27
C LEU A 32 78.21 -41.84 -7.61
N LYS A 33 79.07 -41.67 -6.61
CA LYS A 33 80.52 -41.82 -6.76
C LYS A 33 80.92 -43.28 -6.71
N ASN A 34 81.62 -43.75 -7.73
CA ASN A 34 82.14 -45.12 -7.77
C ASN A 34 83.45 -45.22 -6.97
N LYS A 35 83.38 -45.81 -5.77
CA LYS A 35 84.54 -45.95 -4.89
C LYS A 35 85.62 -46.93 -5.40
N SER A 36 85.27 -47.77 -6.37
CA SER A 36 86.19 -48.75 -6.97
C SER A 36 86.96 -48.19 -8.18
N GLY A 37 86.83 -46.89 -8.47
CA GLY A 37 87.54 -46.21 -9.58
C GLY A 37 86.85 -46.33 -10.95
N GLY A 38 85.65 -46.92 -11.02
CA GLY A 38 84.84 -46.93 -12.24
C GLY A 38 84.14 -45.59 -12.52
N LYS A 39 83.37 -45.51 -13.61
CA LYS A 39 82.61 -44.29 -13.97
C LYS A 39 81.54 -44.00 -12.92
N ASP A 40 81.40 -42.73 -12.55
CA ASP A 40 80.29 -42.24 -11.74
C ASP A 40 78.96 -42.27 -12.52
N TYR A 41 77.85 -42.37 -11.79
CA TYR A 41 76.52 -42.30 -12.38
C TYR A 41 75.78 -41.07 -11.86
N SER A 42 75.19 -40.28 -12.76
CA SER A 42 74.41 -39.10 -12.37
C SER A 42 73.00 -39.20 -12.89
N PHE A 43 72.05 -38.71 -12.10
CA PHE A 43 70.64 -38.58 -12.49
C PHE A 43 70.04 -37.30 -11.93
N ALA A 44 68.97 -36.83 -12.57
CA ALA A 44 68.23 -35.66 -12.13
C ALA A 44 67.07 -36.08 -11.20
N VAL A 45 66.89 -35.33 -10.12
CA VAL A 45 65.73 -35.41 -9.23
C VAL A 45 64.92 -34.14 -9.44
N ILE A 46 63.74 -34.28 -10.04
CA ILE A 46 62.85 -33.17 -10.37
C ILE A 46 61.71 -33.16 -9.34
N PRO A 47 61.44 -32.04 -8.66
CA PRO A 47 60.28 -31.93 -7.79
C PRO A 47 59.00 -32.00 -8.62
N THR A 48 58.07 -32.89 -8.22
CA THR A 48 56.75 -33.01 -8.84
C THR A 48 55.71 -32.35 -7.96
N PHE A 49 54.95 -31.43 -8.53
CA PHE A 49 53.88 -30.71 -7.84
C PHE A 49 52.50 -31.23 -8.22
N LYS A 50 51.50 -30.89 -7.39
CA LYS A 50 50.08 -31.19 -7.61
C LYS A 50 49.32 -29.92 -7.94
N GLU A 51 48.15 -30.10 -8.55
CA GLU A 51 47.16 -29.04 -8.76
C GLU A 51 46.70 -28.47 -7.41
N PRO A 52 46.47 -27.14 -7.32
CA PRO A 52 45.94 -26.53 -6.11
C PRO A 52 44.58 -27.10 -5.71
N VAL A 53 44.44 -27.52 -4.45
CA VAL A 53 43.15 -27.96 -3.90
C VAL A 53 42.43 -26.74 -3.33
N VAL A 54 41.17 -26.54 -3.68
CA VAL A 54 40.40 -25.35 -3.28
C VAL A 54 39.33 -25.73 -2.28
N GLU A 55 39.23 -24.94 -1.21
CA GLU A 55 38.19 -25.03 -0.22
C GLU A 55 37.62 -23.64 0.12
N LYS A 56 36.44 -23.62 0.73
CA LYS A 56 35.81 -22.37 1.15
C LYS A 56 36.56 -21.81 2.36
N SER A 57 36.84 -20.50 2.38
CA SER A 57 37.37 -19.84 3.59
C SER A 57 36.33 -19.83 4.71
N ASN A 58 36.78 -19.73 5.96
CA ASN A 58 35.88 -19.56 7.10
C ASN A 58 35.20 -18.18 7.14
N THR A 59 35.71 -17.22 6.37
CA THR A 59 35.09 -15.89 6.22
C THR A 59 33.78 -16.02 5.43
N PRO A 60 32.62 -15.58 5.97
CA PRO A 60 31.37 -15.57 5.23
C PRO A 60 31.47 -14.71 3.96
N GLY A 61 30.78 -15.14 2.91
CA GLY A 61 30.58 -14.30 1.74
C GLY A 61 29.78 -13.04 2.09
N LYS A 62 29.93 -12.01 1.27
CA LYS A 62 29.07 -10.82 1.29
C LYS A 62 28.45 -10.69 -0.10
N PRO A 63 27.13 -10.83 -0.26
CA PRO A 63 26.17 -11.31 0.75
C PRO A 63 26.46 -12.76 1.18
N ILE A 64 25.91 -13.19 2.31
CA ILE A 64 26.15 -14.52 2.90
C ILE A 64 25.76 -15.69 1.98
N GLN A 65 24.88 -15.43 1.01
CA GLN A 65 24.43 -16.40 0.00
C GLN A 65 25.49 -16.67 -1.08
N ASN A 66 26.53 -15.83 -1.19
CA ASN A 66 27.68 -16.16 -2.02
C ASN A 66 28.31 -17.47 -1.51
N SER A 67 28.58 -18.38 -2.44
CA SER A 67 28.95 -19.75 -2.09
C SER A 67 30.00 -20.33 -3.02
N LEU A 68 30.66 -21.37 -2.52
CA LEU A 68 31.57 -22.23 -3.27
C LEU A 68 31.03 -23.66 -3.21
N SER A 69 30.94 -24.32 -4.36
CA SER A 69 30.70 -25.75 -4.47
C SER A 69 31.75 -26.34 -5.40
N ASN A 70 32.67 -27.14 -4.84
CA ASN A 70 33.87 -27.63 -5.52
C ASN A 70 34.69 -26.47 -6.11
N THR A 71 34.70 -26.32 -7.44
CA THR A 71 35.37 -25.23 -8.16
C THR A 71 34.41 -24.20 -8.78
N SER A 72 33.12 -24.31 -8.45
CA SER A 72 32.06 -23.41 -8.93
C SER A 72 31.68 -22.41 -7.84
N LEU A 73 31.96 -21.13 -8.10
CA LEU A 73 31.56 -20.00 -7.27
C LEU A 73 30.20 -19.47 -7.70
N THR A 74 29.38 -19.09 -6.74
CA THR A 74 28.16 -18.29 -6.95
C THR A 74 28.34 -16.94 -6.29
N ILE A 75 28.21 -15.86 -7.05
CA ILE A 75 28.31 -14.49 -6.56
C ILE A 75 27.09 -13.70 -7.07
N TYR A 76 26.35 -13.05 -6.16
CA TYR A 76 25.25 -12.18 -6.55
C TYR A 76 25.76 -10.81 -6.99
N LYS A 77 25.15 -10.21 -8.03
CA LYS A 77 25.49 -8.89 -8.57
C LYS A 77 24.97 -7.76 -7.68
N VAL A 78 25.53 -7.67 -6.48
CA VAL A 78 25.28 -6.63 -5.48
C VAL A 78 26.58 -5.83 -5.28
N PRO A 79 26.54 -4.49 -5.20
CA PRO A 79 27.74 -3.69 -4.98
C PRO A 79 28.55 -4.16 -3.76
N GLY A 80 29.85 -4.39 -3.95
CA GLY A 80 30.73 -4.92 -2.89
C GLY A 80 30.60 -6.42 -2.65
N SER A 81 29.99 -7.18 -3.56
CA SER A 81 29.89 -8.64 -3.45
C SER A 81 31.24 -9.33 -3.45
N THR A 82 31.53 -10.11 -2.41
CA THR A 82 32.78 -10.85 -2.21
C THR A 82 32.58 -12.27 -1.70
N ILE A 83 33.57 -13.12 -1.95
CA ILE A 83 33.75 -14.40 -1.26
C ILE A 83 35.25 -14.73 -1.15
N GLU A 84 35.66 -15.30 -0.02
CA GLU A 84 37.02 -15.78 0.17
C GLU A 84 37.11 -17.30 -0.06
N ILE A 85 38.16 -17.70 -0.76
CA ILE A 85 38.52 -19.10 -0.99
C ILE A 85 39.95 -19.34 -0.51
N LYS A 86 40.20 -20.57 -0.07
CA LYS A 86 41.53 -21.02 0.33
C LYS A 86 42.03 -22.04 -0.68
N ALA A 87 43.24 -21.84 -1.17
CA ALA A 87 43.91 -22.76 -2.07
C ALA A 87 45.12 -23.37 -1.37
N TYR A 88 45.18 -24.70 -1.34
CA TYR A 88 46.31 -25.47 -0.85
C TYR A 88 47.14 -26.00 -2.00
N ALA A 89 48.42 -25.64 -2.04
CA ALA A 89 49.38 -26.17 -3.00
C ALA A 89 50.80 -26.12 -2.42
N LEU A 90 51.46 -27.28 -2.25
CA LEU A 90 52.90 -27.30 -2.01
C LEU A 90 53.59 -26.62 -3.20
N GLY A 91 54.41 -25.60 -2.92
CA GLY A 91 55.02 -24.75 -3.94
C GLY A 91 54.29 -23.44 -4.18
N GLY A 92 53.22 -23.17 -3.41
CA GLY A 92 52.45 -21.95 -3.50
C GLY A 92 51.41 -21.96 -4.61
N SER A 93 50.63 -20.88 -4.68
CA SER A 93 49.69 -20.68 -5.77
C SER A 93 49.68 -19.24 -6.25
N GLU A 94 49.20 -19.02 -7.46
CA GLU A 94 48.91 -17.71 -8.04
C GLU A 94 47.71 -17.78 -8.98
N ILE A 95 47.16 -16.62 -9.36
CA ILE A 95 46.00 -16.52 -10.25
C ILE A 95 46.45 -16.24 -11.69
N GLN A 96 45.91 -16.97 -12.64
CA GLN A 96 46.10 -16.76 -14.08
C GLN A 96 44.77 -16.85 -14.85
N ASN A 97 44.79 -16.52 -16.14
CA ASN A 97 43.66 -16.71 -17.08
C ASN A 97 42.31 -16.14 -16.61
N LYS A 98 42.35 -15.01 -15.88
CA LYS A 98 41.17 -14.34 -15.35
C LYS A 98 40.35 -13.70 -16.48
N THR A 99 39.06 -13.98 -16.53
CA THR A 99 38.10 -13.32 -17.43
C THR A 99 37.41 -12.12 -16.76
N THR A 100 36.72 -11.30 -17.55
CA THR A 100 35.95 -10.12 -17.08
C THR A 100 34.74 -10.54 -16.24
N GLY A 101 34.32 -9.73 -15.26
CA GLY A 101 33.23 -10.07 -14.33
C GLY A 101 33.65 -10.05 -12.88
N ILE A 102 34.95 -10.21 -12.62
CA ILE A 102 35.51 -10.37 -11.28
C ILE A 102 36.90 -9.77 -11.15
N THR A 103 37.22 -9.37 -9.93
CA THR A 103 38.60 -9.18 -9.47
C THR A 103 38.95 -10.27 -8.46
N VAL A 104 40.15 -10.84 -8.58
CA VAL A 104 40.73 -11.73 -7.58
C VAL A 104 41.94 -11.05 -6.98
N THR A 105 41.99 -10.99 -5.65
CA THR A 105 43.09 -10.40 -4.89
C THR A 105 43.53 -11.36 -3.79
N GLY A 106 44.69 -11.08 -3.16
CA GLY A 106 45.27 -11.97 -2.16
C GLY A 106 46.12 -13.09 -2.75
N GLY A 107 46.62 -13.96 -1.87
CA GLY A 107 47.52 -15.06 -2.20
C GLY A 107 48.79 -14.63 -2.92
N ASN A 108 49.17 -15.38 -3.97
CA ASN A 108 50.38 -15.16 -4.77
C ASN A 108 51.69 -15.27 -3.97
N ASN A 109 51.82 -16.32 -3.17
CA ASN A 109 53.03 -16.61 -2.42
C ASN A 109 53.40 -18.09 -2.52
N TYR A 110 54.56 -18.47 -1.97
CA TYR A 110 55.06 -19.84 -1.96
C TYR A 110 54.55 -20.69 -0.77
N THR A 111 53.77 -20.12 0.16
CA THR A 111 53.23 -20.88 1.28
C THR A 111 52.16 -21.85 0.79
N ALA A 112 52.04 -23.00 1.47
CA ALA A 112 51.11 -24.04 1.04
C ALA A 112 49.66 -23.53 1.01
N ASP A 113 49.27 -22.77 2.02
CA ASP A 113 47.97 -22.12 2.11
C ASP A 113 48.02 -20.70 1.53
N ASN A 114 47.14 -20.41 0.58
CA ASN A 114 46.89 -19.08 0.05
C ASN A 114 45.40 -18.75 0.16
N ILE A 115 45.07 -17.52 0.56
CA ILE A 115 43.69 -17.04 0.60
C ILE A 115 43.49 -16.02 -0.51
N TYR A 116 42.44 -16.21 -1.30
CA TYR A 116 42.04 -15.32 -2.38
C TYR A 116 40.65 -14.76 -2.12
N THR A 117 40.50 -13.46 -2.33
CA THR A 117 39.20 -12.78 -2.27
C THR A 117 38.72 -12.53 -3.70
N VAL A 118 37.61 -13.17 -4.07
CA VAL A 118 36.93 -12.98 -5.36
C VAL A 118 35.83 -11.95 -5.16
N THR A 119 35.82 -10.90 -5.98
CA THR A 119 34.88 -9.78 -5.89
C THR A 119 34.21 -9.57 -7.24
N TRP A 120 32.90 -9.34 -7.26
CA TRP A 120 32.22 -8.89 -8.48
C TRP A 120 32.70 -7.48 -8.85
N ASP A 121 33.14 -7.29 -10.09
CA ASP A 121 33.78 -6.05 -10.55
C ASP A 121 32.77 -4.95 -10.99
N GLY A 122 31.47 -5.21 -10.87
CA GLY A 122 30.41 -4.31 -11.30
C GLY A 122 29.99 -4.47 -12.76
N THR A 123 30.65 -5.34 -13.54
CA THR A 123 30.29 -5.55 -14.94
C THR A 123 29.04 -6.42 -15.09
N ASN A 124 28.27 -6.18 -16.15
CA ASN A 124 27.04 -6.92 -16.44
C ASN A 124 27.30 -8.20 -17.25
N THR A 125 28.12 -9.10 -16.71
CA THR A 125 28.27 -10.47 -17.22
C THR A 125 27.49 -11.44 -16.33
N ASN A 126 27.21 -12.64 -16.85
CA ASN A 126 26.53 -13.70 -16.09
C ASN A 126 27.49 -14.82 -15.66
N ALA A 127 28.71 -14.80 -16.16
CA ALA A 127 29.75 -15.76 -15.81
C ALA A 127 31.13 -15.12 -15.90
N ALA A 128 32.06 -15.66 -15.11
CA ALA A 128 33.49 -15.40 -15.18
C ALA A 128 34.27 -16.67 -14.82
N SER A 129 35.59 -16.62 -14.92
CA SER A 129 36.49 -17.75 -14.65
C SER A 129 37.90 -17.25 -14.38
N PHE A 130 38.67 -18.06 -13.69
CA PHE A 130 40.10 -17.87 -13.50
C PHE A 130 40.76 -19.21 -13.16
N ASP A 131 42.06 -19.30 -13.37
CA ASP A 131 42.86 -20.47 -12.97
C ASP A 131 43.62 -20.16 -11.69
N ILE A 132 43.58 -21.09 -10.73
CA ILE A 132 44.53 -21.14 -9.62
C ILE A 132 45.61 -22.12 -10.03
N VAL A 133 46.82 -21.63 -10.26
CA VAL A 133 47.95 -22.45 -10.71
C VAL A 133 48.92 -22.68 -9.56
N ASN A 134 49.64 -23.81 -9.58
CA ASN A 134 50.75 -24.02 -8.66
C ASN A 134 51.89 -23.06 -9.01
N LYS A 135 52.31 -22.21 -8.08
CA LYS A 135 53.32 -21.18 -8.38
C LYS A 135 54.69 -21.75 -8.75
N SER A 136 54.99 -22.96 -8.31
CA SER A 136 56.24 -23.66 -8.66
C SER A 136 56.15 -24.49 -9.95
N ASP A 137 54.95 -24.66 -10.52
CA ASP A 137 54.70 -25.35 -11.80
C ASP A 137 53.42 -24.80 -12.49
N PRO A 138 53.41 -23.51 -12.89
CA PRO A 138 52.17 -22.81 -13.26
C PRO A 138 51.58 -23.28 -14.59
N GLU A 139 52.40 -23.85 -15.48
CA GLU A 139 51.97 -24.29 -16.81
C GLU A 139 51.29 -25.67 -16.79
N ASN A 140 51.66 -26.54 -15.83
CA ASN A 140 51.23 -27.95 -15.84
C ASN A 140 50.28 -28.33 -14.69
N LYS A 141 50.12 -27.47 -13.68
CA LYS A 141 49.32 -27.75 -12.49
C LYS A 141 48.35 -26.61 -12.21
N LYS A 142 47.10 -26.78 -12.65
CA LYS A 142 46.06 -25.77 -12.53
C LYS A 142 44.73 -26.34 -12.08
N THR A 143 44.01 -25.53 -11.31
CA THR A 143 42.62 -25.76 -10.95
C THR A 143 41.79 -24.61 -11.49
N THR A 144 40.93 -24.90 -12.46
CA THR A 144 40.06 -23.89 -13.06
C THR A 144 38.83 -23.65 -12.19
N MET A 145 38.60 -22.38 -11.86
CA MET A 145 37.44 -21.90 -11.13
C MET A 145 36.43 -21.29 -12.11
N THR A 146 35.16 -21.70 -11.98
CA THR A 146 34.04 -21.06 -12.68
C THR A 146 33.30 -20.16 -11.71
N VAL A 147 32.78 -19.03 -12.19
CA VAL A 147 32.02 -18.07 -11.39
C VAL A 147 30.69 -17.81 -12.06
N ASN A 148 29.60 -18.16 -11.39
CA ASN A 148 28.24 -17.83 -11.79
C ASN A 148 27.84 -16.49 -11.16
N LEU A 149 27.58 -15.49 -11.99
CA LEU A 149 27.20 -14.14 -11.57
C LEU A 149 25.67 -13.99 -11.67
N LEU A 150 24.97 -14.09 -10.54
CA LEU A 150 23.52 -14.14 -10.48
C LEU A 150 22.91 -12.76 -10.21
N SER A 151 21.77 -12.47 -10.84
CA SER A 151 20.99 -11.26 -10.53
C SER A 151 20.35 -11.38 -9.13
N PRO A 152 20.38 -10.32 -8.29
CA PRO A 152 19.62 -10.28 -7.05
C PRO A 152 18.16 -9.85 -7.24
N GLU A 153 17.73 -9.52 -8.46
CA GLU A 153 16.46 -8.82 -8.72
C GLU A 153 15.20 -9.58 -8.25
N ILE A 154 14.27 -8.84 -7.64
CA ILE A 154 12.90 -9.29 -7.36
C ILE A 154 12.01 -8.88 -8.53
N THR A 155 11.32 -9.84 -9.14
CA THR A 155 10.29 -9.57 -10.16
C THR A 155 8.90 -9.81 -9.58
N ALA A 156 7.92 -9.07 -10.09
CA ALA A 156 6.51 -9.19 -9.71
C ALA A 156 5.64 -9.09 -10.96
N SER A 157 4.54 -9.82 -11.00
CA SER A 157 3.61 -9.82 -12.14
C SER A 157 2.97 -8.45 -12.37
N ASN A 158 2.76 -7.68 -11.29
CA ASN A 158 2.24 -6.33 -11.31
C ASN A 158 2.88 -5.49 -10.20
N THR A 159 2.99 -4.18 -10.43
CA THR A 159 3.39 -3.19 -9.41
C THR A 159 2.21 -2.41 -8.84
N LEU A 160 1.02 -2.60 -9.41
CA LEU A 160 -0.25 -2.03 -8.96
C LEU A 160 -1.30 -3.14 -8.95
N ILE A 161 -1.99 -3.30 -7.82
CA ILE A 161 -3.08 -4.26 -7.67
C ILE A 161 -4.28 -3.58 -7.01
N THR A 162 -5.49 -3.93 -7.46
CA THR A 162 -6.72 -3.57 -6.77
C THR A 162 -7.18 -4.77 -5.94
N ALA A 163 -7.30 -4.58 -4.63
CA ALA A 163 -7.75 -5.61 -3.73
C ALA A 163 -9.25 -5.87 -3.91
N GLY A 164 -9.64 -7.14 -3.92
CA GLY A 164 -11.02 -7.56 -4.09
C GLY A 164 -11.77 -7.51 -2.76
N ASN A 165 -12.93 -6.86 -2.72
CA ASN A 165 -13.76 -6.81 -1.52
C ASN A 165 -14.24 -8.21 -1.11
N ASN A 166 -14.12 -8.55 0.18
CA ASN A 166 -14.43 -9.88 0.71
C ASN A 166 -13.78 -11.04 -0.09
N SER A 167 -12.59 -10.81 -0.65
CA SER A 167 -11.89 -11.82 -1.43
C SER A 167 -10.37 -11.68 -1.33
N ASN A 168 -9.69 -12.67 -1.91
CA ASN A 168 -8.23 -12.71 -1.93
C ASN A 168 -7.72 -12.12 -3.25
N SER A 169 -6.66 -11.34 -3.15
CA SER A 169 -5.92 -10.84 -4.30
C SER A 169 -4.49 -11.38 -4.24
N ASN A 170 -4.01 -11.91 -5.36
CA ASN A 170 -2.70 -12.56 -5.43
C ASN A 170 -1.73 -11.70 -6.25
N ILE A 171 -0.48 -11.65 -5.79
CA ILE A 171 0.63 -11.05 -6.52
C ILE A 171 1.69 -12.13 -6.70
N SER A 172 1.92 -12.54 -7.93
CA SER A 172 2.99 -13.49 -8.24
C SER A 172 4.32 -12.77 -8.26
N ILE A 173 5.30 -13.32 -7.55
CA ILE A 173 6.65 -12.77 -7.45
C ILE A 173 7.68 -13.86 -7.72
N GLN A 174 8.87 -13.46 -8.15
CA GLN A 174 10.04 -14.32 -8.21
C GLN A 174 11.20 -13.61 -7.53
N SER A 175 11.92 -14.36 -6.70
CA SER A 175 13.14 -13.87 -6.05
C SER A 175 14.21 -14.95 -5.99
N PRO A 176 15.51 -14.61 -6.08
CA PRO A 176 16.56 -15.63 -6.08
C PRO A 176 16.73 -16.34 -4.73
N GLU A 177 16.60 -15.61 -3.61
CA GLU A 177 16.84 -16.13 -2.25
C GLU A 177 15.67 -15.89 -1.27
N GLY A 178 14.49 -15.59 -1.81
CA GLY A 178 13.32 -15.25 -1.01
C GLY A 178 13.26 -13.78 -0.63
N ILE A 179 12.14 -13.38 -0.04
CA ILE A 179 11.85 -12.01 0.37
C ILE A 179 11.09 -11.97 1.69
N LYS A 180 11.11 -10.78 2.31
CA LYS A 180 10.13 -10.38 3.32
C LYS A 180 9.18 -9.35 2.74
N VAL A 181 7.90 -9.41 3.09
CA VAL A 181 6.89 -8.42 2.69
C VAL A 181 6.28 -7.76 3.92
N ALA A 182 6.18 -6.43 3.86
CA ALA A 182 5.50 -5.64 4.87
C ALA A 182 4.85 -4.40 4.22
N VAL A 183 3.89 -3.80 4.93
CA VAL A 183 3.47 -2.43 4.62
C VAL A 183 4.64 -1.50 4.88
N LEU A 184 4.99 -0.70 3.86
CA LEU A 184 6.10 0.24 3.94
C LEU A 184 5.90 1.20 5.11
N ASP A 185 6.86 1.22 6.03
CA ASP A 185 6.89 2.06 7.23
C ASP A 185 5.64 1.97 8.11
N ASN A 186 4.88 0.87 7.99
CA ASN A 186 3.56 0.70 8.58
C ASN A 186 2.59 1.87 8.28
N ASN A 187 2.75 2.52 7.12
CA ASN A 187 2.00 3.71 6.76
C ASN A 187 0.76 3.36 5.92
N TRP A 188 -0.41 3.59 6.52
CA TRP A 188 -1.73 3.37 5.89
C TRP A 188 -2.32 4.63 5.25
N ASN A 189 -1.51 5.69 5.09
CA ASN A 189 -1.85 6.95 4.40
C ASN A 189 -3.14 7.61 4.94
N GLY A 190 -3.35 7.54 6.27
CA GLY A 190 -4.53 8.05 6.94
C GLY A 190 -5.77 7.15 6.87
N GLY A 191 -5.69 6.00 6.20
CA GLY A 191 -6.66 4.91 6.33
C GLY A 191 -6.38 4.00 7.52
N GLY A 192 -7.32 3.10 7.82
CA GLY A 192 -7.10 2.01 8.79
C GLY A 192 -6.43 0.81 8.15
N GLU A 193 -6.02 -0.17 8.97
CA GLU A 193 -5.55 -1.47 8.47
C GLU A 193 -6.71 -2.21 7.80
N TRP A 194 -6.71 -2.23 6.47
CA TRP A 194 -7.87 -2.67 5.69
C TRP A 194 -7.64 -3.97 4.91
N PHE A 195 -6.46 -4.57 5.03
CA PHE A 195 -6.16 -5.91 4.53
C PHE A 195 -5.11 -6.58 5.43
N THR A 196 -4.99 -7.90 5.29
CA THR A 196 -3.88 -8.67 5.87
C THR A 196 -3.07 -9.35 4.77
N ILE A 197 -1.80 -9.64 5.07
CA ILE A 197 -0.91 -10.41 4.21
C ILE A 197 -0.79 -11.81 4.82
N SER A 198 -1.12 -12.85 4.05
CA SER A 198 -1.15 -14.21 4.62
C SER A 198 0.23 -14.77 4.95
N ASN A 199 1.23 -14.46 4.13
CA ASN A 199 2.61 -14.92 4.30
C ASN A 199 3.55 -13.72 4.15
N THR A 200 4.30 -13.41 5.20
CA THR A 200 5.23 -12.28 5.22
C THR A 200 6.67 -12.66 4.88
N ASP A 201 7.04 -13.93 5.06
CA ASP A 201 8.34 -14.47 4.68
C ASP A 201 8.13 -15.47 3.54
N LEU A 202 8.64 -15.15 2.35
CA LEU A 202 8.47 -15.99 1.16
C LEU A 202 9.81 -16.61 0.74
N ALA A 203 9.76 -17.89 0.40
CA ALA A 203 10.93 -18.66 -0.02
C ALA A 203 11.43 -18.25 -1.42
N LYS A 204 12.59 -18.79 -1.81
CA LYS A 204 13.17 -18.59 -3.15
C LYS A 204 12.27 -19.10 -4.28
N GLY A 205 12.49 -18.55 -5.48
CA GLY A 205 11.78 -18.90 -6.70
C GLY A 205 10.42 -18.21 -6.81
N ASN A 206 9.49 -18.87 -7.51
CA ASN A 206 8.15 -18.36 -7.77
C ASN A 206 7.27 -18.52 -6.53
N GLN A 207 6.69 -17.42 -6.06
CA GLN A 207 5.80 -17.40 -4.90
C GLN A 207 4.60 -16.49 -5.16
N ASN A 208 3.60 -16.54 -4.27
CA ASN A 208 2.45 -15.65 -4.31
C ASN A 208 2.28 -14.93 -2.97
N ILE A 209 2.16 -13.60 -3.03
CA ILE A 209 1.71 -12.79 -1.90
C ILE A 209 0.19 -12.78 -1.95
N VAL A 210 -0.45 -13.16 -0.84
CA VAL A 210 -1.92 -13.23 -0.74
C VAL A 210 -2.40 -12.09 0.16
N ILE A 211 -3.09 -11.13 -0.46
CA ILE A 211 -3.77 -10.03 0.20
C ILE A 211 -5.20 -10.47 0.50
N LYS A 212 -5.59 -10.42 1.78
CA LYS A 212 -6.94 -10.73 2.23
C LYS A 212 -7.61 -9.45 2.67
N GLN A 213 -8.59 -9.00 1.89
CA GLN A 213 -9.39 -7.83 2.23
C GLN A 213 -10.74 -8.29 2.82
N PRO A 214 -11.04 -7.95 4.09
CA PRO A 214 -12.37 -8.17 4.67
C PRO A 214 -13.41 -7.19 4.09
N ASP A 215 -14.63 -7.23 4.63
CA ASP A 215 -15.73 -6.37 4.20
C ASP A 215 -15.38 -4.89 4.35
N ASN A 216 -15.55 -4.13 3.27
CA ASN A 216 -15.13 -2.74 3.21
C ASN A 216 -16.10 -1.72 3.82
N THR A 217 -17.08 -2.17 4.58
CA THR A 217 -18.06 -1.30 5.21
C THR A 217 -17.41 -0.41 6.27
N ASN A 218 -17.72 0.89 6.22
CA ASN A 218 -17.36 1.89 7.24
C ASN A 218 -15.87 1.93 7.58
N THR A 219 -15.04 1.30 6.76
CA THR A 219 -13.59 1.26 6.91
C THR A 219 -13.01 2.22 5.90
N ILE A 220 -12.29 3.23 6.38
CA ILE A 220 -11.59 4.17 5.50
C ILE A 220 -10.34 3.46 4.98
N MET A 221 -10.29 3.27 3.67
CA MET A 221 -9.21 2.56 2.99
C MET A 221 -8.51 3.51 2.05
N LYS A 222 -7.18 3.47 2.06
CA LYS A 222 -6.34 4.26 1.17
C LYS A 222 -5.36 3.33 0.47
N ALA A 223 -4.85 3.77 -0.68
CA ALA A 223 -3.79 3.04 -1.35
C ALA A 223 -2.59 2.90 -0.40
N VAL A 224 -1.97 1.73 -0.37
CA VAL A 224 -0.85 1.39 0.51
C VAL A 224 0.29 0.83 -0.32
N THR A 225 1.52 1.16 0.04
CA THR A 225 2.71 0.57 -0.57
C THR A 225 3.19 -0.60 0.27
N LEU A 226 3.33 -1.76 -0.36
CA LEU A 226 4.03 -2.91 0.18
C LEU A 226 5.48 -2.86 -0.25
N ARG A 227 6.40 -3.09 0.69
CA ARG A 227 7.82 -3.26 0.43
C ARG A 227 8.21 -4.72 0.48
N LEU A 228 8.78 -5.20 -0.61
CA LEU A 228 9.40 -6.52 -0.75
C LEU A 228 10.90 -6.37 -0.49
N THR A 229 11.33 -6.74 0.70
CA THR A 229 12.74 -6.68 1.12
C THR A 229 13.44 -7.95 0.69
N ASN A 230 14.57 -7.80 0.00
CA ASN A 230 15.38 -8.92 -0.48
C ASN A 230 16.07 -9.63 0.69
N ASN A 231 16.10 -10.96 0.69
CA ASN A 231 16.91 -11.72 1.65
C ASN A 231 18.41 -11.68 1.32
N ILE A 232 18.77 -11.31 0.08
CA ILE A 232 20.15 -11.04 -0.30
C ILE A 232 20.55 -9.68 0.29
N GLU A 233 21.52 -9.68 1.20
CA GLU A 233 22.06 -8.46 1.79
C GLU A 233 22.55 -7.49 0.70
N GLY A 234 22.14 -6.22 0.79
CA GLY A 234 22.45 -5.19 -0.21
C GLY A 234 21.66 -5.31 -1.52
N GLY A 235 20.84 -6.35 -1.70
CA GLY A 235 19.91 -6.48 -2.81
C GLY A 235 18.82 -5.41 -2.75
N ALA A 236 18.46 -4.86 -3.92
CA ALA A 236 17.41 -3.84 -4.00
C ALA A 236 16.05 -4.41 -3.59
N ALA A 237 15.29 -3.61 -2.83
CA ALA A 237 13.89 -3.88 -2.52
C ALA A 237 12.99 -3.58 -3.74
N LYS A 238 11.77 -4.12 -3.73
CA LYS A 238 10.73 -3.84 -4.73
C LYS A 238 9.48 -3.34 -4.02
N ASP A 239 8.90 -2.26 -4.51
CA ASP A 239 7.65 -1.72 -3.96
C ASP A 239 6.47 -2.05 -4.87
N ILE A 240 5.31 -2.35 -4.27
CA ILE A 240 4.05 -2.65 -4.94
C ILE A 240 2.94 -1.82 -4.29
N THR A 241 2.10 -1.20 -5.10
CA THR A 241 0.96 -0.42 -4.61
C THR A 241 -0.30 -1.28 -4.59
N VAL A 242 -0.93 -1.38 -3.43
CA VAL A 242 -2.22 -2.04 -3.23
C VAL A 242 -3.29 -0.94 -3.10
N THR A 243 -4.25 -0.95 -4.00
CA THR A 243 -5.36 -0.01 -4.04
C THR A 243 -6.65 -0.69 -3.59
N PRO A 244 -7.46 -0.06 -2.75
CA PRO A 244 -8.80 -0.54 -2.50
C PRO A 244 -9.72 -0.16 -3.68
N GLY A 245 -10.77 -0.94 -3.92
CA GLY A 245 -11.71 -0.73 -5.03
C GLY A 245 -13.18 -0.84 -4.65
N ASN A 246 -14.04 -0.67 -5.67
CA ASN A 246 -15.51 -0.81 -5.57
C ASN A 246 -16.21 0.18 -4.62
N PHE A 247 -15.72 1.43 -4.58
CA PHE A 247 -16.41 2.49 -3.84
C PHE A 247 -17.55 3.10 -4.65
N THR A 248 -18.65 3.38 -3.96
CA THR A 248 -19.83 4.05 -4.50
C THR A 248 -20.06 5.37 -3.79
N ALA A 249 -20.85 6.24 -4.41
CA ALA A 249 -21.31 7.45 -3.74
C ALA A 249 -22.21 7.07 -2.54
N PRO A 250 -22.18 7.85 -1.45
CA PRO A 250 -23.14 7.69 -0.37
C PRO A 250 -24.58 7.70 -0.91
N VAL A 251 -25.46 6.90 -0.32
CA VAL A 251 -26.89 6.97 -0.62
C VAL A 251 -27.59 7.63 0.55
N LEU A 252 -28.30 8.71 0.24
CA LEU A 252 -29.05 9.52 1.21
C LEU A 252 -30.53 9.12 1.18
N SER A 253 -31.18 9.10 2.34
CA SER A 253 -32.63 8.81 2.41
C SER A 253 -33.51 9.88 1.74
N ALA A 254 -32.94 11.04 1.41
CA ALA A 254 -33.55 12.10 0.64
C ALA A 254 -32.47 12.87 -0.14
N THR A 255 -32.83 13.48 -1.26
CA THR A 255 -31.92 14.26 -2.13
C THR A 255 -32.21 15.76 -2.10
N SER A 256 -33.33 16.17 -1.51
CA SER A 256 -33.68 17.59 -1.33
C SER A 256 -34.61 17.83 -0.14
N GLY A 257 -34.60 19.07 0.35
CA GLY A 257 -35.46 19.54 1.42
C GLY A 257 -35.88 20.99 1.19
N ASN A 258 -37.18 21.26 1.37
CA ASN A 258 -37.76 22.59 1.26
C ASN A 258 -38.18 23.08 2.64
N TYR A 259 -37.64 24.21 3.06
CA TYR A 259 -37.85 24.81 4.37
C TYR A 259 -38.47 26.20 4.23
N LEU A 260 -39.24 26.60 5.22
CA LEU A 260 -39.85 27.93 5.26
C LEU A 260 -39.23 28.74 6.40
N TRP A 261 -38.83 29.98 6.10
CA TRP A 261 -38.24 30.93 7.03
C TRP A 261 -39.17 32.12 7.24
N ALA A 262 -39.62 32.35 8.48
CA ALA A 262 -40.46 33.50 8.80
C ALA A 262 -39.60 34.77 8.92
N LYS A 263 -40.06 35.86 8.30
CA LYS A 263 -39.35 37.16 8.22
C LYS A 263 -39.22 37.88 9.58
N ASN A 264 -39.86 37.39 10.64
CA ASN A 264 -39.99 38.05 11.95
C ASN A 264 -39.42 37.24 13.14
N ASN A 265 -38.40 36.39 12.94
CA ASN A 265 -37.81 35.53 14.01
C ASN A 265 -38.80 34.60 14.73
N VAL A 266 -40.00 34.37 14.19
CA VAL A 266 -40.97 33.42 14.75
C VAL A 266 -40.55 32.01 14.36
N TYR A 267 -40.02 31.26 15.32
CA TYR A 267 -39.69 29.83 15.18
C TYR A 267 -40.94 29.03 14.82
N ILE A 268 -40.91 28.25 13.73
CA ILE A 268 -42.04 27.41 13.28
C ILE A 268 -41.82 25.97 13.79
N PRO A 269 -42.44 25.56 14.90
CA PRO A 269 -42.30 24.20 15.39
C PRO A 269 -42.98 23.27 14.37
N LYS A 270 -42.23 22.31 13.82
CA LYS A 270 -42.60 21.30 12.79
C LYS A 270 -42.43 21.63 11.30
N ARG A 271 -42.00 22.84 10.88
CA ARG A 271 -41.58 23.10 9.47
C ARG A 271 -40.26 23.86 9.32
N SER A 272 -39.69 24.33 10.43
CA SER A 272 -38.29 24.78 10.53
C SER A 272 -37.42 23.79 11.32
N SER A 273 -37.98 22.61 11.65
CA SER A 273 -37.27 21.55 12.34
C SER A 273 -36.23 20.93 11.41
N ALA A 274 -35.03 20.77 11.93
CA ALA A 274 -33.95 20.13 11.21
C ALA A 274 -34.40 18.78 10.63
N THR A 275 -34.06 18.51 9.37
CA THR A 275 -34.37 17.21 8.76
C THR A 275 -33.26 16.25 9.08
N ALA A 276 -33.61 15.16 9.77
CA ALA A 276 -32.75 14.00 9.90
C ALA A 276 -32.81 13.20 8.58
N ILE A 277 -31.65 13.04 7.94
CA ILE A 277 -31.47 12.22 6.74
C ILE A 277 -30.49 11.13 7.13
N THR A 278 -30.76 9.89 6.74
CA THR A 278 -29.84 8.78 7.02
C THR A 278 -28.95 8.49 5.82
N ILE A 279 -27.70 8.14 6.11
CA ILE A 279 -26.75 7.57 5.17
C ILE A 279 -26.83 6.05 5.31
N THR A 280 -27.09 5.33 4.22
CA THR A 280 -27.03 3.86 4.28
C THR A 280 -25.58 3.38 4.38
N LYS A 281 -25.39 2.19 4.95
CA LYS A 281 -24.11 1.45 5.06
C LYS A 281 -23.23 1.65 3.82
N LEU A 282 -22.06 2.27 3.99
CA LEU A 282 -21.21 2.76 2.90
C LEU A 282 -19.83 2.09 2.92
N ALA A 283 -19.48 1.45 1.82
CA ALA A 283 -18.13 0.98 1.57
C ALA A 283 -17.17 2.18 1.54
N GLY A 284 -16.10 2.14 2.33
CA GLY A 284 -15.14 3.24 2.41
C GLY A 284 -15.46 4.34 3.42
N GLY A 285 -16.60 4.26 4.11
CA GLY A 285 -16.98 5.21 5.16
C GLY A 285 -17.39 6.60 4.65
N VAL A 286 -17.97 7.38 5.57
CA VAL A 286 -18.44 8.75 5.30
C VAL A 286 -17.27 9.72 5.46
N GLY A 287 -16.99 10.48 4.41
CA GLY A 287 -15.93 11.48 4.38
C GLY A 287 -16.41 12.85 4.83
N ASN A 288 -15.69 13.89 4.40
CA ASN A 288 -16.06 15.27 4.71
C ASN A 288 -17.47 15.61 4.21
N ILE A 289 -18.18 16.35 5.04
CA ILE A 289 -19.51 16.86 4.75
C ILE A 289 -19.45 18.38 4.77
N THR A 290 -19.91 19.01 3.71
CA THR A 290 -19.78 20.47 3.51
C THR A 290 -21.07 21.08 3.01
N SER A 291 -21.30 22.36 3.32
CA SER A 291 -22.40 23.17 2.78
C SER A 291 -21.81 24.19 1.82
N SER A 292 -22.36 24.30 0.61
CA SER A 292 -21.94 25.33 -0.36
C SER A 292 -22.28 26.75 0.11
N ASN A 293 -23.26 26.91 0.99
CA ASN A 293 -23.62 28.17 1.62
C ASN A 293 -24.01 27.98 3.10
N PRO A 294 -23.03 28.00 4.04
CA PRO A 294 -23.26 27.82 5.48
C PRO A 294 -24.11 28.88 6.14
N SER A 295 -24.29 30.05 5.51
CA SER A 295 -25.19 31.11 5.98
C SER A 295 -26.66 30.75 5.75
N VAL A 296 -26.95 29.99 4.69
CA VAL A 296 -28.30 29.51 4.36
C VAL A 296 -28.63 28.22 5.09
N ALA A 297 -27.71 27.25 5.12
CA ALA A 297 -27.93 25.97 5.79
C ALA A 297 -26.63 25.37 6.31
N THR A 298 -26.68 24.80 7.51
CA THR A 298 -25.60 24.00 8.09
C THR A 298 -26.02 22.55 8.25
N VAL A 299 -25.04 21.69 8.50
CA VAL A 299 -25.22 20.25 8.68
C VAL A 299 -24.41 19.81 9.89
N SER A 300 -25.00 18.95 10.72
CA SER A 300 -24.30 18.20 11.75
C SER A 300 -24.48 16.70 11.52
N VAL A 301 -23.58 15.90 12.08
CA VAL A 301 -23.51 14.45 11.85
C VAL A 301 -23.46 13.75 13.19
N ASP A 302 -24.32 12.75 13.37
CA ASP A 302 -24.25 11.80 14.48
C ASP A 302 -24.43 10.38 13.95
N GLY A 303 -23.35 9.59 14.01
CA GLY A 303 -23.28 8.29 13.35
C GLY A 303 -23.57 8.40 11.85
N THR A 304 -24.67 7.77 11.41
CA THR A 304 -25.15 7.82 10.02
C THR A 304 -26.25 8.85 9.78
N THR A 305 -26.61 9.65 10.79
CA THR A 305 -27.69 10.64 10.72
C THR A 305 -27.12 12.03 10.46
N LEU A 306 -27.50 12.61 9.33
CA LEU A 306 -27.25 14.00 8.96
C LEU A 306 -28.42 14.84 9.46
N THR A 307 -28.14 15.89 10.21
CA THR A 307 -29.15 16.87 10.65
C THR A 307 -28.94 18.18 9.93
N ILE A 308 -29.86 18.54 9.04
CA ILE A 308 -29.78 19.78 8.24
C ILE A 308 -30.49 20.91 8.98
N THR A 309 -29.78 21.99 9.28
CA THR A 309 -30.32 23.18 9.96
C THR A 309 -30.40 24.35 8.98
N PRO A 310 -31.61 24.76 8.54
CA PRO A 310 -31.78 25.99 7.77
C PRO A 310 -31.57 27.22 8.66
N LYS A 311 -30.99 28.30 8.09
CA LYS A 311 -30.63 29.52 8.80
C LYS A 311 -31.17 30.80 8.17
N THR A 312 -31.16 30.91 6.85
CA THR A 312 -31.69 32.09 6.15
C THR A 312 -32.29 31.70 4.81
N ILE A 313 -33.14 32.58 4.26
CA ILE A 313 -33.70 32.44 2.91
C ILE A 313 -32.55 32.33 1.90
N GLY A 314 -32.70 31.42 0.95
CA GLY A 314 -31.71 31.14 -0.10
C GLY A 314 -31.63 29.66 -0.43
N SER A 315 -30.61 29.28 -1.20
CA SER A 315 -30.30 27.90 -1.53
C SER A 315 -28.90 27.49 -1.05
N SER A 316 -28.74 26.22 -0.72
CA SER A 316 -27.45 25.59 -0.42
C SER A 316 -27.45 24.14 -0.88
N THR A 317 -26.28 23.59 -1.15
CA THR A 317 -26.09 22.17 -1.43
C THR A 317 -25.18 21.58 -0.38
N ILE A 318 -25.66 20.56 0.32
CA ILE A 318 -24.85 19.76 1.23
C ILE A 318 -24.20 18.64 0.43
N SER A 319 -22.88 18.57 0.44
CA SER A 319 -22.11 17.51 -0.21
C SER A 319 -21.61 16.53 0.84
N VAL A 320 -21.85 15.24 0.61
CA VAL A 320 -21.38 14.13 1.45
C VAL A 320 -20.41 13.30 0.61
N LEU A 321 -19.14 13.29 0.98
CA LEU A 321 -18.11 12.52 0.26
C LEU A 321 -18.03 11.08 0.80
N ASN A 322 -17.58 10.15 -0.04
CA ASN A 322 -17.01 8.89 0.43
C ASN A 322 -15.58 9.18 0.96
N ALA A 323 -15.23 8.67 2.14
CA ALA A 323 -13.93 8.96 2.75
C ALA A 323 -12.77 8.29 2.01
N SER A 324 -12.98 7.09 1.46
CA SER A 324 -11.96 6.35 0.70
C SER A 324 -11.77 6.91 -0.70
N ASP A 325 -12.85 7.30 -1.38
CA ASP A 325 -12.84 7.86 -2.75
C ASP A 325 -13.62 9.18 -2.83
N THR A 326 -12.91 10.31 -2.79
CA THR A 326 -13.52 11.64 -2.77
C THR A 326 -14.20 12.06 -4.06
N GLU A 327 -14.00 11.33 -5.17
CA GLU A 327 -14.75 11.56 -6.41
C GLU A 327 -16.20 11.07 -6.29
N LYS A 328 -16.45 10.10 -5.40
CA LYS A 328 -17.79 9.60 -5.11
C LYS A 328 -18.45 10.48 -4.06
N LYS A 329 -19.45 11.25 -4.49
CA LYS A 329 -20.19 12.16 -3.61
C LYS A 329 -21.69 12.09 -3.82
N ALA A 330 -22.42 12.31 -2.75
CA ALA A 330 -23.85 12.52 -2.74
C ALA A 330 -24.16 13.98 -2.43
N THR A 331 -25.29 14.46 -2.95
CA THR A 331 -25.71 15.85 -2.75
C THR A 331 -27.13 15.90 -2.20
N PHE A 332 -27.34 16.77 -1.22
CA PHE A 332 -28.65 17.15 -0.73
C PHE A 332 -28.89 18.64 -0.98
N ASN A 333 -29.93 18.95 -1.77
CA ASN A 333 -30.27 20.32 -2.12
C ASN A 333 -31.22 20.92 -1.08
N VAL A 334 -30.83 22.05 -0.52
CA VAL A 334 -31.59 22.80 0.48
C VAL A 334 -32.15 24.06 -0.17
N THR A 335 -33.46 24.22 -0.10
CA THR A 335 -34.11 25.48 -0.46
C THR A 335 -34.83 26.03 0.77
N VAL A 336 -34.50 27.25 1.14
CA VAL A 336 -35.15 27.98 2.22
C VAL A 336 -35.90 29.16 1.62
N SER A 337 -37.23 29.11 1.66
CA SER A 337 -38.10 30.14 1.11
C SER A 337 -38.75 30.97 2.21
N ALA A 338 -39.21 32.17 1.89
CA ALA A 338 -40.01 32.96 2.82
C ALA A 338 -41.29 32.19 3.22
N ALA A 339 -41.62 32.19 4.51
CA ALA A 339 -42.92 31.72 4.97
C ALA A 339 -44.03 32.67 4.51
N ASN A 340 -45.22 32.12 4.25
CA ASN A 340 -46.40 32.94 4.01
C ASN A 340 -46.85 33.56 5.33
N LEU A 341 -47.18 34.85 5.31
CA LEU A 341 -47.62 35.60 6.47
C LEU A 341 -48.99 36.24 6.17
N TYR A 342 -49.85 36.33 7.18
CA TYR A 342 -51.06 37.14 7.16
C TYR A 342 -50.83 38.35 8.05
N ASN A 343 -50.75 39.55 7.47
CA ASN A 343 -50.47 40.80 8.19
C ASN A 343 -49.26 40.70 9.16
N GLY A 344 -48.18 40.04 8.72
CA GLY A 344 -46.96 39.84 9.53
C GLY A 344 -47.04 38.72 10.57
N GLN A 345 -48.19 38.05 10.70
CA GLN A 345 -48.40 36.92 11.61
C GLN A 345 -48.34 35.57 10.87
N GLN A 346 -47.96 34.52 11.61
CA GLN A 346 -47.78 33.18 11.08
C GLN A 346 -49.12 32.53 10.68
N VAL A 347 -49.14 31.92 9.50
CA VAL A 347 -50.30 31.19 8.98
C VAL A 347 -50.23 29.70 9.32
N TRP A 348 -51.39 29.04 9.36
CA TRP A 348 -51.49 27.58 9.53
C TRP A 348 -51.68 26.89 8.19
N TYR A 349 -50.96 25.79 7.95
CA TYR A 349 -50.97 25.08 6.67
C TYR A 349 -51.85 23.83 6.70
N PHE A 350 -52.74 23.69 5.73
CA PHE A 350 -53.67 22.57 5.55
C PHE A 350 -53.66 22.13 4.09
N GLY A 351 -52.69 21.28 3.72
CA GLY A 351 -52.46 20.92 2.32
C GLY A 351 -52.00 22.13 1.50
N ASP A 352 -52.77 22.47 0.47
CA ASP A 352 -52.62 23.63 -0.41
C ASP A 352 -53.27 24.92 0.14
N LEU A 353 -54.01 24.82 1.25
CA LEU A 353 -54.67 25.94 1.92
C LEU A 353 -53.83 26.46 3.08
N ILE A 354 -53.88 27.77 3.31
CA ILE A 354 -53.35 28.42 4.50
C ILE A 354 -54.45 29.16 5.24
N ILE A 355 -54.46 29.12 6.57
CA ILE A 355 -55.43 29.82 7.43
C ILE A 355 -54.71 30.94 8.16
N ALA A 356 -55.32 32.13 8.15
CA ALA A 356 -54.87 33.25 8.92
C ALA A 356 -55.03 33.00 10.44
N PRO A 357 -54.14 33.53 11.28
CA PRO A 357 -54.28 33.46 12.75
C PRO A 357 -55.31 34.45 13.31
N ALA A 358 -55.95 35.26 12.46
CA ALA A 358 -56.92 36.28 12.83
C ALA A 358 -58.13 36.28 11.88
N LEU A 359 -59.24 36.83 12.34
CA LEU A 359 -60.48 36.97 11.57
C LEU A 359 -60.36 38.11 10.54
N ALA A 360 -61.16 38.06 9.47
CA ALA A 360 -61.12 39.06 8.37
C ALA A 360 -61.40 40.51 8.81
N ASN A 361 -61.89 40.72 10.04
CA ASN A 361 -62.39 42.00 10.53
C ASN A 361 -61.91 42.34 11.96
N ASN A 362 -60.73 41.86 12.37
CA ASN A 362 -60.16 42.13 13.71
C ASN A 362 -61.12 41.81 14.87
N SER A 363 -61.89 40.72 14.75
CA SER A 363 -62.82 40.24 15.79
C SER A 363 -64.05 41.11 16.04
N GLN A 364 -64.38 42.04 15.14
CA GLN A 364 -65.64 42.78 15.23
C GLN A 364 -66.84 41.89 14.86
N ALA A 365 -67.94 41.95 15.60
CA ALA A 365 -69.14 41.21 15.25
C ALA A 365 -69.82 41.88 14.04
N LEU A 366 -69.80 41.25 12.87
CA LEU A 366 -70.59 41.71 11.72
C LEU A 366 -71.97 41.03 11.76
N THR A 367 -72.96 41.76 12.29
CA THR A 367 -74.37 41.45 12.11
C THR A 367 -74.99 42.47 11.14
N PRO A 368 -75.56 42.07 9.99
CA PRO A 368 -75.72 40.72 9.43
C PRO A 368 -74.52 40.23 8.60
N TRP A 369 -74.34 38.91 8.51
CA TRP A 369 -73.25 38.24 7.79
C TRP A 369 -73.38 38.41 6.26
N ASN A 370 -72.63 39.35 5.69
CA ASN A 370 -72.55 39.53 4.24
C ASN A 370 -71.17 39.12 3.72
N LYS A 371 -71.10 37.96 3.04
CA LYS A 371 -69.85 37.42 2.47
C LYS A 371 -69.13 38.42 1.55
N SER A 372 -69.86 39.24 0.78
CA SER A 372 -69.28 40.25 -0.11
C SER A 372 -68.52 41.34 0.67
N VAL A 373 -69.04 41.72 1.84
CA VAL A 373 -68.43 42.71 2.74
C VAL A 373 -67.20 42.13 3.47
N LEU A 374 -67.22 40.83 3.81
CA LEU A 374 -66.06 40.19 4.43
C LEU A 374 -64.96 39.81 3.43
N ASP A 375 -65.32 39.42 2.21
CA ASP A 375 -64.33 39.13 1.16
C ASP A 375 -63.56 40.40 0.76
N THR A 376 -64.21 41.58 0.77
CA THR A 376 -63.55 42.87 0.55
C THR A 376 -62.66 43.31 1.71
N ALA A 377 -62.87 42.77 2.92
CA ALA A 377 -62.00 43.00 4.07
C ALA A 377 -60.75 42.11 4.07
N CYS A 378 -60.71 41.07 3.23
CA CYS A 378 -59.56 40.18 3.11
C CYS A 378 -58.47 40.85 2.27
N PRO A 379 -57.18 40.80 2.69
CA PRO A 379 -56.08 41.26 1.84
C PRO A 379 -56.00 40.48 0.53
N SER A 380 -55.42 41.08 -0.52
CA SER A 380 -55.28 40.46 -1.85
C SER A 380 -54.70 39.04 -1.78
N GLY A 381 -55.44 38.05 -2.29
CA GLY A 381 -55.09 36.62 -2.30
C GLY A 381 -55.72 35.81 -1.15
N TRP A 382 -56.27 36.48 -0.13
CA TRP A 382 -57.02 35.90 0.98
C TRP A 382 -58.53 36.02 0.72
N HIS A 383 -59.32 35.06 1.21
CA HIS A 383 -60.78 35.07 1.10
C HIS A 383 -61.44 34.31 2.25
N ILE A 384 -62.75 34.49 2.42
CA ILE A 384 -63.51 33.70 3.39
C ILE A 384 -63.71 32.26 2.87
N PRO A 385 -63.37 31.22 3.65
CA PRO A 385 -63.52 29.82 3.25
C PRO A 385 -64.90 29.51 2.67
N THR A 386 -64.91 28.81 1.54
CA THR A 386 -66.11 28.09 1.09
C THR A 386 -66.38 26.87 1.97
N SER A 387 -67.61 26.33 1.94
CA SER A 387 -67.93 25.08 2.64
C SER A 387 -66.99 23.94 2.24
N THR A 388 -66.71 23.80 0.95
CA THR A 388 -65.78 22.80 0.40
C THR A 388 -64.36 22.98 0.92
N GLU A 389 -63.84 24.20 0.99
CA GLU A 389 -62.51 24.44 1.55
C GLU A 389 -62.45 24.13 3.05
N TRP A 390 -63.56 24.38 3.77
CA TRP A 390 -63.64 24.05 5.19
C TRP A 390 -63.70 22.54 5.46
N ASP A 391 -64.40 21.80 4.62
CA ASP A 391 -64.44 20.34 4.71
C ASP A 391 -63.06 19.73 4.42
N ARG A 392 -62.31 20.31 3.47
CA ARG A 392 -60.91 19.93 3.19
C ARG A 392 -59.97 20.20 4.37
N VAL A 393 -60.15 21.30 5.09
CA VAL A 393 -59.38 21.60 6.31
C VAL A 393 -59.68 20.58 7.41
N LYS A 394 -60.97 20.28 7.64
CA LYS A 394 -61.44 19.31 8.65
C LYS A 394 -60.99 17.89 8.37
N SER A 395 -60.87 17.49 7.10
CA SER A 395 -60.42 16.15 6.72
C SER A 395 -58.92 15.92 6.95
N THR A 396 -58.16 16.92 7.38
CA THR A 396 -56.74 16.76 7.73
C THR A 396 -56.55 16.33 9.19
N ASN A 397 -55.56 15.48 9.44
CA ASN A 397 -55.21 14.97 10.78
C ASN A 397 -54.74 16.08 11.76
N ASN A 398 -54.58 17.33 11.32
CA ASN A 398 -54.11 18.45 12.12
C ASN A 398 -55.24 19.35 12.67
N TYR A 399 -56.50 19.13 12.27
CA TYR A 399 -57.64 19.98 12.65
C TYR A 399 -57.90 19.99 14.18
N THR A 400 -57.77 18.85 14.85
CA THR A 400 -57.89 18.74 16.32
C THR A 400 -56.80 19.51 17.06
N THR A 401 -55.60 19.62 16.49
CA THR A 401 -54.49 20.40 17.08
C THR A 401 -54.73 21.91 16.90
N TYR A 402 -55.28 22.32 15.76
CA TYR A 402 -55.65 23.71 15.49
C TYR A 402 -56.76 24.21 16.43
N ASN A 403 -57.82 23.42 16.65
CA ASN A 403 -58.91 23.80 17.54
C ASN A 403 -58.47 23.95 19.01
N ASN A 404 -57.47 23.18 19.46
CA ASN A 404 -56.96 23.29 20.83
C ASN A 404 -56.01 24.48 21.03
N ALA A 405 -55.32 24.94 19.98
CA ALA A 405 -54.43 26.10 20.02
C ALA A 405 -55.19 27.44 19.99
N PHE A 406 -56.46 27.42 19.57
CA PHE A 406 -57.38 28.56 19.62
C PHE A 406 -58.70 28.14 20.30
N PRO A 407 -58.74 28.04 21.64
CA PRO A 407 -59.95 27.69 22.38
C PRO A 407 -61.05 28.77 22.26
N GLU A 408 -60.69 30.01 21.92
CA GLU A 408 -61.62 31.08 21.53
C GLU A 408 -62.18 30.92 20.11
N GLY A 409 -61.85 29.81 19.44
CA GLY A 409 -62.45 29.35 18.20
C GLY A 409 -63.95 29.18 18.35
N LYS A 410 -64.70 30.27 18.20
CA LYS A 410 -65.95 30.24 17.43
C LYS A 410 -65.55 29.90 16.00
N VAL A 411 -65.25 28.62 15.77
CA VAL A 411 -64.85 28.03 14.49
C VAL A 411 -66.04 28.07 13.53
N GLY A 412 -66.37 29.28 13.09
CA GLY A 412 -67.46 29.61 12.20
C GLY A 412 -66.97 30.47 11.03
N LYS A 413 -67.93 30.96 10.24
CA LYS A 413 -67.83 31.64 8.92
C LYS A 413 -66.95 32.92 8.83
N HIS A 414 -65.96 33.10 9.70
CA HIS A 414 -65.16 34.33 9.85
C HIS A 414 -63.63 34.11 9.77
N ALA A 415 -63.17 32.85 9.68
CA ALA A 415 -61.78 32.56 9.37
C ALA A 415 -61.40 33.07 7.98
N VAL A 416 -60.11 33.27 7.73
CA VAL A 416 -59.60 33.71 6.42
C VAL A 416 -58.67 32.64 5.86
N LEU A 417 -58.92 32.25 4.61
CA LEU A 417 -58.10 31.30 3.86
C LEU A 417 -57.32 31.98 2.75
N GLY A 418 -56.16 31.41 2.45
CA GLY A 418 -55.36 31.72 1.29
C GLY A 418 -54.95 30.44 0.57
N LYS A 419 -54.49 30.57 -0.67
CA LYS A 419 -53.95 29.45 -1.47
C LYS A 419 -52.43 29.55 -1.63
N LEU A 420 -51.73 28.42 -1.56
CA LEU A 420 -50.30 28.38 -1.87
C LEU A 420 -50.05 28.72 -3.35
N GLY A 421 -49.08 29.62 -3.62
CA GLY A 421 -48.63 29.95 -4.98
C GLY A 421 -49.36 31.09 -5.70
N LYS A 422 -50.29 31.80 -5.03
CA LYS A 422 -50.91 33.02 -5.55
C LYS A 422 -50.74 34.18 -4.58
N TRP A 423 -49.53 34.75 -4.53
CA TRP A 423 -49.23 35.98 -3.80
C TRP A 423 -48.26 36.83 -4.61
#